data_AF-A0A966Q207-F1
#
_entry.id   AF-A0A966Q207-F1
#
_cell.length_a   1.000
_cell.length_b   1.000
_cell.length_c   1.000
_cell.angle_alpha   90.00
_cell.angle_beta   90.00
_cell.angle_gamma   90.00
#
_symmetry.space_group_name_H-M   'P 1'
#
loop_
_entity.id
_entity.type
_entity.pdbx_description
1 polymer ?
#
loop_
_entity_poly.entity_id
_entity_poly.type
_entity_poly.pdbx_seq_one_letter_code
_entity_poly.pdbx_strand_id
1 'polypeptide(L)'
;MALVAVYGLTVRGKCYCGKKVRPRGRSTSGQQIFDTKCWSCRCEYRKHKKTYCELCGFVAVVQAQLDVDHIDGNRHNNNIDNLQTLCANCHRLKTHLNKDHLKR
;
A
#
# COMPACT_ATOMS: atom_id res chain seq x y z
N MET A 1 -34.54 12.50 25.69
CA MET A 1 -33.43 13.37 25.24
C MET A 1 -32.69 12.66 24.12
N ALA A 2 -32.89 13.06 22.87
CA ALA A 2 -32.18 12.50 21.74
C ALA A 2 -30.72 13.00 21.80
N LEU A 3 -29.78 12.09 22.08
CA LEU A 3 -28.36 12.35 21.87
C LEU A 3 -28.17 12.54 20.36
N VAL A 4 -28.11 13.80 19.93
CA VAL A 4 -27.77 14.18 18.58
C VAL A 4 -26.35 13.68 18.32
N ALA A 5 -26.22 12.59 17.57
CA ALA A 5 -24.92 12.15 17.06
C ALA A 5 -24.35 13.30 16.23
N VAL A 6 -23.30 13.96 16.75
CA VAL A 6 -22.59 15.00 16.03
C VAL A 6 -21.90 14.34 14.84
N TYR A 7 -22.57 14.29 13.69
CA TYR A 7 -21.93 13.98 12.43
C TYR A 7 -20.99 15.14 12.10
N GLY A 8 -19.76 15.07 12.61
CA GLY A 8 -18.74 16.07 12.31
C GLY A 8 -18.64 16.24 10.80
N LEU A 9 -18.94 17.44 10.30
CA LEU A 9 -18.79 17.81 8.89
C LEU A 9 -17.35 17.50 8.47
N THR A 10 -17.17 16.52 7.58
CA THR A 10 -15.85 16.08 7.16
C THR A 10 -15.59 16.51 5.73
N VAL A 11 -14.60 17.39 5.55
CA VAL A 11 -14.22 17.90 4.23
C VAL A 11 -13.24 16.92 3.59
N ARG A 12 -13.65 16.33 2.46
CA ARG A 12 -12.81 15.40 1.70
C ARG A 12 -12.05 16.13 0.61
N GLY A 13 -10.73 16.23 0.75
CA GLY A 13 -9.83 16.84 -0.23
C GLY A 13 -9.65 16.04 -1.52
N LYS A 14 -8.83 16.60 -2.42
CA LYS A 14 -8.38 15.96 -3.67
C LYS A 14 -6.89 15.64 -3.59
N CYS A 15 -6.50 14.52 -4.19
CA CYS A 15 -5.13 14.15 -4.46
C CYS A 15 -4.56 15.05 -5.58
N TYR A 16 -3.23 15.09 -5.73
CA TYR A 16 -2.57 15.81 -6.84
C TYR A 16 -3.06 15.39 -8.24
N CYS A 17 -3.55 14.16 -8.41
CA CYS A 17 -4.13 13.67 -9.65
C CYS A 17 -5.60 14.08 -9.87
N GLY A 18 -6.15 14.96 -9.03
CA GLY A 18 -7.54 15.44 -9.08
C GLY A 18 -8.58 14.49 -8.47
N LYS A 19 -8.25 13.21 -8.23
CA LYS A 19 -9.17 12.23 -7.59
C LYS A 19 -9.33 12.51 -6.10
N LYS A 20 -10.49 12.16 -5.54
CA LYS A 20 -10.73 12.27 -4.08
C LYS A 20 -9.73 11.42 -3.29
N VAL A 21 -9.20 11.97 -2.20
CA VAL A 21 -8.28 11.24 -1.32
C VAL A 21 -8.97 10.07 -0.62
N ARG A 22 -8.21 9.06 -0.20
CA ARG A 22 -8.79 7.88 0.47
C ARG A 22 -9.05 8.14 1.97
N PRO A 23 -10.07 7.52 2.58
CA PRO A 23 -10.23 7.53 4.03
C PRO A 23 -9.09 6.73 4.70
N ARG A 24 -8.60 7.22 5.84
CA ARG A 24 -7.54 6.58 6.64
C ARG A 24 -8.06 6.02 7.97
N GLY A 25 -8.97 6.74 8.62
CA GLY A 25 -9.52 6.39 9.94
C GLY A 25 -10.50 7.46 10.42
N ARG A 26 -10.91 7.41 11.69
CA ARG A 26 -11.74 8.46 12.31
C ARG A 26 -11.02 9.06 13.52
N SER A 27 -11.23 10.34 13.78
CA SER A 27 -10.78 11.00 15.01
C SER A 27 -11.63 10.56 16.20
N THR A 28 -11.17 10.88 17.41
CA THR A 28 -11.93 10.67 18.66
C THR A 28 -13.29 11.37 18.64
N SER A 29 -13.39 12.52 17.96
CA SER A 29 -14.63 13.29 17.77
C SER A 29 -15.54 12.75 16.66
N GLY A 30 -15.21 11.61 16.04
CA GLY A 30 -16.00 10.98 14.98
C GLY A 30 -15.77 11.55 13.58
N GLN A 31 -14.87 12.53 13.40
CA GLN A 31 -14.55 13.08 12.09
C GLN A 31 -13.71 12.08 11.27
N GLN A 32 -14.11 11.83 10.03
CA GLN A 32 -13.36 11.07 9.04
C GLN A 32 -12.01 11.74 8.73
N ILE A 33 -10.92 11.04 9.04
CA ILE A 33 -9.57 11.40 8.67
C ILE A 33 -9.30 10.86 7.27
N PHE A 34 -8.79 11.73 6.40
CA PHE A 34 -8.41 11.40 5.02
C PHE A 34 -6.90 11.38 4.85
N ASP A 35 -6.45 10.69 3.79
CA ASP A 35 -5.05 10.67 3.37
C ASP A 35 -4.68 11.84 2.45
N THR A 36 -3.40 11.98 2.11
CA THR A 36 -2.93 12.96 1.12
C THR A 36 -3.07 12.45 -0.32
N LYS A 37 -2.99 11.13 -0.51
CA LYS A 37 -3.07 10.47 -1.82
C LYS A 37 -4.38 9.70 -2.00
N CYS A 38 -4.84 9.57 -3.26
CA CYS A 38 -5.89 8.63 -3.62
C CYS A 38 -5.36 7.18 -3.63
N TRP A 39 -6.24 6.19 -3.74
CA TRP A 39 -5.87 4.77 -3.78
C TRP A 39 -4.87 4.45 -4.90
N SER A 40 -5.10 4.97 -6.11
CA SER A 40 -4.24 4.71 -7.27
C SER A 40 -2.84 5.31 -7.10
N CYS A 41 -2.74 6.59 -6.69
CA CYS A 41 -1.46 7.27 -6.47
C CYS A 41 -0.68 6.72 -5.27
N ARG A 42 -1.36 6.16 -4.27
CA ARG A 42 -0.68 5.45 -3.17
C ARG A 42 -0.04 4.15 -3.66
N CYS A 43 -0.74 3.42 -4.51
CA CYS A 43 -0.28 2.13 -5.03
C CYS A 43 0.51 2.27 -6.35
N GLU A 44 0.99 3.48 -6.67
CA GLU A 44 1.71 3.76 -7.91
C GLU A 44 2.96 2.89 -8.07
N TYR A 45 3.65 2.59 -6.96
CA TYR A 45 4.82 1.70 -6.94
C TYR A 45 4.56 0.32 -7.58
N ARG A 46 3.30 -0.15 -7.58
CA ARG A 46 2.92 -1.44 -8.20
C ARG A 46 3.05 -1.44 -9.72
N LYS A 47 3.14 -0.26 -10.36
CA LYS A 47 3.38 -0.16 -11.81
C LYS A 47 4.77 -0.65 -12.21
N HIS A 48 5.73 -0.65 -11.27
CA HIS A 48 7.10 -1.15 -11.51
C HIS A 48 7.21 -2.68 -11.40
N LYS A 49 6.09 -3.39 -11.31
CA LYS A 49 6.07 -4.86 -11.32
C LYS A 49 6.56 -5.38 -12.67
N LYS A 50 7.61 -6.20 -12.64
CA LYS A 50 8.17 -6.87 -13.81
C LYS A 50 7.37 -8.13 -14.15
N THR A 51 7.73 -8.78 -15.25
CA THR A 51 7.12 -10.05 -15.71
C THR A 51 7.82 -11.30 -15.14
N TYR A 52 8.91 -11.11 -14.40
CA TYR A 52 9.70 -12.18 -13.81
C TYR A 52 10.12 -11.85 -12.37
N CYS A 53 10.46 -12.89 -11.63
CA CYS A 53 11.02 -12.81 -10.29
C CYS A 53 12.51 -12.48 -10.34
N GLU A 54 12.92 -11.43 -9.65
CA GLU A 54 14.32 -10.98 -9.62
C GLU A 54 15.22 -11.84 -8.74
N LEU A 55 14.65 -12.67 -7.84
CA LEU A 55 15.41 -13.60 -7.00
C LEU A 55 15.66 -14.96 -7.64
N CYS A 56 14.65 -15.57 -8.27
CA CYS A 56 14.75 -16.95 -8.79
C CYS A 56 14.59 -17.07 -10.30
N GLY A 57 14.35 -15.97 -11.01
CA GLY A 57 14.16 -15.98 -12.47
C GLY A 57 12.81 -16.52 -12.95
N PHE A 58 11.90 -16.90 -12.05
CA PHE A 58 10.56 -17.37 -12.42
C PHE A 58 9.82 -16.34 -13.29
N VAL A 59 9.46 -16.72 -14.51
CA VAL A 59 8.64 -15.91 -15.43
C VAL A 59 7.17 -16.22 -15.19
N ALA A 60 6.37 -15.20 -14.92
CA ALA A 60 4.97 -15.39 -14.59
C ALA A 60 4.10 -15.67 -15.81
N VAL A 61 3.22 -16.67 -15.68
CA VAL A 61 2.15 -16.95 -16.64
C VAL A 61 1.05 -15.90 -16.49
N VAL A 62 0.75 -15.51 -15.24
CA VAL A 62 -0.21 -14.46 -14.89
C VAL A 62 0.43 -13.50 -13.90
N GLN A 63 0.25 -12.18 -14.09
CA GLN A 63 0.86 -11.15 -13.24
C GLN A 63 0.53 -11.28 -11.74
N ALA A 64 -0.56 -11.96 -11.38
CA ALA A 64 -0.93 -12.24 -10.00
C ALA A 64 0.05 -13.18 -9.27
N GLN A 65 0.92 -13.89 -10.00
CA GLN A 65 1.95 -14.76 -9.41
C GLN A 65 3.17 -14.00 -8.88
N LEU A 66 3.26 -12.71 -9.20
CA LEU A 66 4.34 -11.82 -8.78
C LEU A 66 3.79 -10.70 -7.90
N ASP A 67 4.60 -10.26 -6.96
CA ASP A 67 4.34 -9.12 -6.09
C ASP A 67 5.50 -8.12 -6.17
N VAL A 68 5.20 -6.85 -5.87
CA VAL A 68 6.24 -5.83 -5.65
C VAL A 68 6.55 -5.83 -4.16
N ASP A 69 7.81 -6.03 -3.86
CA ASP A 69 8.38 -6.09 -2.51
C ASP A 69 9.35 -4.91 -2.30
N HIS A 70 9.37 -4.41 -1.07
CA HIS A 70 10.30 -3.37 -0.63
C HIS A 70 11.56 -4.04 -0.09
N ILE A 71 12.72 -3.77 -0.69
CA ILE A 71 14.00 -4.41 -0.33
C ILE A 71 14.32 -4.18 1.15
N ASP A 72 14.17 -2.93 1.61
CA ASP A 72 14.38 -2.52 3.00
C ASP A 72 13.27 -2.95 3.99
N GLY A 73 12.17 -3.53 3.49
CA GLY A 73 10.99 -3.88 4.29
C GLY A 73 10.13 -2.69 4.72
N ASN A 74 10.48 -1.46 4.35
CA ASN A 74 9.73 -0.25 4.67
C ASN A 74 8.73 0.08 3.56
N ARG A 75 7.46 -0.26 3.79
CA ARG A 75 6.33 0.03 2.87
C ARG A 75 6.14 1.51 2.50
N HIS A 76 6.79 2.44 3.20
CA HIS A 76 6.71 3.87 2.93
C HIS A 76 7.82 4.35 1.96
N ASN A 77 8.92 3.61 1.84
CA ASN A 77 10.02 3.92 0.93
C ASN A 77 9.73 3.40 -0.49
N ASN A 78 9.02 4.18 -1.29
CA ASN A 78 8.59 3.81 -2.64
C ASN A 78 9.57 4.24 -3.74
N ASN A 79 10.85 4.47 -3.41
CA ASN A 79 11.88 4.72 -4.42
C ASN A 79 12.03 3.51 -5.33
N ILE A 80 12.15 3.72 -6.64
CA ILE A 80 12.18 2.64 -7.63
C ILE A 80 13.31 1.64 -7.33
N ASP A 81 14.47 2.14 -6.91
CA ASP A 81 15.64 1.32 -6.55
C ASP A 81 15.44 0.48 -5.28
N ASN A 82 14.42 0.79 -4.46
CA ASN A 82 14.03 0.01 -3.28
C ASN A 82 12.92 -1.01 -3.59
N LEU A 83 12.44 -1.08 -4.84
CA LEU A 83 11.40 -2.02 -5.25
C LEU A 83 12.01 -3.18 -6.01
N GLN A 84 11.55 -4.40 -5.71
CA GLN A 84 11.86 -5.59 -6.47
C GLN A 84 10.60 -6.40 -6.76
N THR A 85 10.60 -7.13 -7.87
CA THR A 85 9.52 -8.04 -8.23
C THR A 85 9.86 -9.45 -7.81
N LEU A 86 9.05 -10.02 -6.92
CA LEU A 86 9.25 -11.38 -6.40
C LEU A 86 8.06 -12.27 -6.72
N CYS A 87 8.29 -13.56 -6.96
CA CYS A 87 7.20 -14.52 -7.01
C CYS A 87 6.62 -14.78 -5.62
N ALA A 88 5.39 -15.28 -5.56
CA ALA A 88 4.69 -15.56 -4.30
C ALA A 88 5.53 -16.42 -3.31
N ASN A 89 6.32 -17.36 -3.82
CA ASN A 89 7.17 -18.21 -2.99
C ASN A 89 8.37 -17.46 -2.42
N CYS A 90 9.14 -16.75 -3.27
CA CYS A 90 10.30 -15.96 -2.83
C CYS A 90 9.88 -14.83 -1.89
N HIS A 91 8.76 -14.17 -2.14
CA HIS A 91 8.23 -13.11 -1.28
C HIS A 91 7.86 -13.62 0.12
N ARG A 92 7.17 -14.78 0.19
CA ARG A 92 6.88 -15.45 1.48
C ARG A 92 8.15 -15.84 2.21
N LEU A 93 9.13 -16.40 1.51
CA LEU A 93 10.42 -16.77 2.10
C LEU A 93 11.15 -15.56 2.68
N LYS A 94 11.26 -14.46 1.93
CA LYS A 94 11.86 -13.20 2.41
C LYS A 94 11.16 -12.68 3.67
N THR A 95 9.82 -12.65 3.65
CA THR A 95 9.01 -12.21 4.81
C THR A 95 9.30 -13.03 6.08
N HIS A 96 9.51 -14.35 5.91
CA HIS A 96 9.86 -15.24 7.01
C HIS A 96 11.28 -15.00 7.52
N LEU A 97 12.27 -14.96 6.61
CA LEU A 97 13.69 -14.75 6.93
C LEU A 97 13.93 -13.41 7.61
N ASN A 98 13.30 -12.34 7.12
CA ASN A 98 13.44 -10.99 7.66
C ASN A 98 12.59 -10.73 8.92
N LYS A 99 11.77 -11.72 9.32
CA LYS A 99 10.82 -11.62 10.44
C LYS A 99 9.89 -10.41 10.34
N ASP A 100 9.55 -10.00 9.13
CA ASP A 100 8.74 -8.79 8.89
C ASP A 100 7.31 -8.93 9.45
N HIS A 101 6.83 -10.16 9.59
CA HIS A 101 5.55 -10.47 10.23
C HIS A 101 5.51 -10.12 11.73
N LEU A 102 6.66 -9.98 12.40
CA LEU A 102 6.75 -9.59 13.82
C LEU A 102 6.73 -8.06 14.02
N LYS A 103 6.99 -7.26 12.99
CA LYS A 103 7.14 -5.80 13.07
C LYS A 103 5.80 -5.05 12.96
N ARG A 104 4.72 -5.64 13.49
CA ARG A 104 3.34 -5.16 13.27
C ARG A 104 2.96 -3.94 14.09
#